data_AF-A0A286RE14-F1
#
_entry.id   AF-A0A286RE14-F1
#
_cell.length_a   1.000
_cell.length_b   1.000
_cell.length_c   1.000
_cell.angle_alpha   90.00
_cell.angle_beta   90.00
_cell.angle_gamma   90.00
#
_symmetry.space_group_name_H-M   'P 1'
#
loop_
_entity.id
_entity.type
_entity.pdbx_description
1 polymer ?
#
loop_
_entity_poly.entity_id
_entity_poly.type
_entity_poly.pdbx_seq_one_letter_code
_entity_poly.pdbx_strand_id
1 'polypeptide(L)'
;MGPLLQIPIALDNSTLSWIVLALAIVFIWFSLIRMQRRGGRQVPPSLRDETQRSDLTGQMHEPGHMPHPSTVTDWEVRMHELARDIEGRITSKLGLLENLVREADRAAARLEAALRASEQLRQTQAAGVLSPEPPHVPQGSASGEPGPVPPEVTARPASESDNAPADAEQSGEHDAKVVAGSSREARPAEEIYTLADYGYDPDEIAHRTGLPVGEVQLILSLRKTRKSAGQEKSQE
;
A
#
# COMPACT_ATOMS: atom_id res chain seq x y z
N MET A 1 21.27 -50.77 7.33
CA MET A 1 19.78 -50.80 7.28
C MET A 1 19.28 -50.62 8.70
N GLY A 2 18.91 -49.38 9.07
CA GLY A 2 18.41 -49.05 10.40
C GLY A 2 16.93 -48.67 10.32
N PRO A 3 16.11 -49.04 11.31
CA PRO A 3 14.69 -48.70 11.32
C PRO A 3 14.53 -47.19 11.46
N LEU A 4 13.89 -46.56 10.48
CA LEU A 4 13.38 -45.20 10.58
C LEU A 4 12.30 -45.20 11.68
N LEU A 5 12.63 -44.61 12.83
CA LEU A 5 11.69 -44.32 13.91
C LEU A 5 10.61 -43.37 13.38
N GLN A 6 9.49 -43.93 12.92
CA GLN A 6 8.26 -43.19 12.74
C GLN A 6 7.72 -42.86 14.13
N ILE A 7 7.79 -41.59 14.51
CA ILE A 7 7.15 -41.07 15.73
C ILE A 7 5.68 -40.80 15.35
N PRO A 8 4.70 -41.57 15.86
CA PRO A 8 3.30 -41.28 15.61
C PRO A 8 2.92 -40.05 16.44
N ILE A 9 2.88 -38.88 15.79
CA ILE A 9 2.40 -37.66 16.41
C ILE A 9 0.86 -37.71 16.38
N ALA A 10 0.26 -38.39 17.34
CA ALA A 10 -1.16 -38.24 17.63
C ALA A 10 -1.34 -36.86 18.30
N LEU A 11 -1.56 -35.82 17.50
CA LEU A 11 -1.92 -34.50 18.02
C LEU A 11 -3.39 -34.55 18.45
N ASP A 12 -3.63 -34.60 19.76
CA ASP A 12 -4.96 -34.43 20.32
C ASP A 12 -5.51 -33.05 19.93
N ASN A 13 -6.80 -32.97 19.60
CA ASN A 13 -7.47 -31.71 19.23
C ASN A 13 -7.31 -30.61 20.30
N SER A 14 -7.10 -31.00 21.55
CA SER A 14 -6.76 -30.11 22.66
C SER A 14 -5.41 -29.41 22.43
N THR A 15 -4.37 -30.15 22.09
CA THR A 15 -3.02 -29.61 21.82
C THR A 15 -3.03 -28.64 20.64
N LEU A 16 -3.78 -28.97 19.58
CA LEU A 16 -3.93 -28.11 18.41
C LEU A 16 -4.63 -26.78 18.77
N SER A 17 -5.66 -26.84 19.62
CA SER A 17 -6.36 -25.64 20.11
C SER A 17 -5.43 -24.73 20.92
N TRP A 18 -4.60 -25.29 21.78
CA TRP A 18 -3.62 -24.53 22.57
C TRP A 18 -2.54 -23.88 21.69
N ILE A 19 -2.06 -24.57 20.65
CA ILE A 19 -1.09 -24.02 19.69
C ILE A 19 -1.68 -22.83 18.94
N VAL A 20 -2.93 -22.95 18.45
CA VAL A 20 -3.63 -21.87 17.75
C VAL A 20 -3.83 -20.67 18.67
N LEU A 21 -4.22 -20.90 19.93
CA LEU A 21 -4.37 -19.84 20.94
C LEU A 21 -3.03 -19.12 21.19
N ALA A 22 -1.94 -19.87 21.37
CA ALA A 22 -0.61 -19.30 21.59
C ALA A 22 -0.15 -18.43 20.40
N LEU A 23 -0.35 -18.92 19.17
CA LEU A 23 -0.03 -18.16 17.96
C LEU A 23 -0.86 -16.88 17.84
N ALA A 24 -2.16 -16.93 18.17
CA ALA A 24 -3.02 -15.75 18.16
C ALA A 24 -2.53 -14.68 19.14
N ILE A 25 -2.14 -15.07 20.36
CA ILE A 25 -1.61 -14.16 21.38
C ILE A 25 -0.31 -13.50 20.92
N VAL A 26 0.63 -14.30 20.38
CA VAL A 26 1.90 -13.77 19.85
C VAL A 26 1.67 -12.80 18.71
N PHE A 27 0.73 -13.09 17.81
CA PHE A 27 0.39 -12.20 16.69
C PHE A 27 -0.21 -10.87 17.17
N ILE A 28 -1.13 -10.92 18.14
CA ILE A 28 -1.73 -9.73 18.75
C ILE A 28 -0.65 -8.88 19.43
N TRP A 29 0.21 -9.50 20.24
CA TRP A 29 1.30 -8.81 20.93
C TRP A 29 2.30 -8.17 19.95
N PHE A 30 2.70 -8.89 18.90
CA PHE A 30 3.58 -8.37 17.86
C PHE A 30 2.95 -7.19 17.11
N SER A 31 1.65 -7.28 16.81
CA SER A 31 0.90 -6.20 16.17
C SER A 31 0.83 -4.96 17.05
N LEU A 32 0.60 -5.11 18.35
CA LEU A 32 0.62 -4.01 19.33
C LEU A 32 2.00 -3.34 19.41
N ILE A 33 3.10 -4.11 19.46
CA ILE A 33 4.46 -3.55 19.46
C ILE A 33 4.76 -2.79 18.17
N ARG A 34 4.36 -3.35 17.02
CA ARG A 34 4.57 -2.72 15.72
C ARG A 34 3.75 -1.43 15.58
N MET A 35 2.56 -1.40 16.17
CA MET A 35 1.68 -0.23 16.19
C MET A 35 2.21 0.86 17.13
N GLN A 36 2.69 0.49 18.31
CA GLN A 36 3.32 1.44 19.25
C GLN A 36 4.59 2.06 18.68
N ARG A 37 5.42 1.29 17.97
CA ARG A 37 6.63 1.82 17.31
C ARG A 37 6.32 2.79 16.16
N ARG A 38 5.13 2.72 15.55
CA ARG A 38 4.73 3.66 14.49
C ARG A 38 4.05 4.93 15.03
N GLY A 39 3.55 4.93 16.27
CA GLY A 39 2.88 6.09 16.89
C GLY A 39 3.79 7.07 17.64
N GLY A 40 5.07 6.72 17.84
CA GLY A 40 6.01 7.51 18.63
C GLY A 40 6.71 8.68 17.92
N ARG A 41 6.41 8.98 16.64
CA ARG A 41 6.80 10.26 16.03
C ARG A 41 5.81 11.32 16.49
N GLN A 42 6.02 11.77 17.72
CA GLN A 42 5.53 13.06 18.17
C GLN A 42 6.00 14.07 17.15
N VAL A 43 5.03 14.71 16.48
CA VAL A 43 5.24 15.96 15.76
C VAL A 43 5.96 16.89 16.75
N PRO A 44 7.22 17.30 16.51
CA PRO A 44 7.82 18.31 17.36
C PRO A 44 6.93 19.56 17.28
N PRO A 45 6.46 20.10 18.42
CA PRO A 45 5.75 21.36 18.44
C PRO A 45 6.77 22.48 18.20
N SER A 46 7.23 22.62 16.96
CA SER A 46 8.21 23.64 16.57
C SER A 46 7.81 24.32 15.25
N LEU A 47 6.51 24.61 15.11
CA LEU A 47 6.01 25.66 14.21
C LEU A 47 5.10 26.60 15.01
N ARG A 48 5.59 26.99 16.19
CA ARG A 48 5.07 28.11 16.95
C ARG A 48 6.23 29.07 17.23
N ASP A 49 7.00 29.43 16.20
CA ASP A 49 8.02 30.47 16.33
C ASP A 49 8.59 30.99 14.99
N GLU A 50 7.75 31.44 14.05
CA GLU A 50 8.28 32.29 12.96
C GLU A 50 7.29 33.29 12.36
N THR A 51 6.45 33.88 13.22
CA THR A 51 5.77 35.14 12.89
C THR A 51 6.11 36.27 13.88
N GLN A 52 7.06 36.03 14.79
CA GLN A 52 7.48 37.02 15.79
C GLN A 52 8.94 37.48 15.57
N ARG A 53 9.26 37.86 14.33
CA ARG A 53 10.53 38.55 14.01
C ARG A 53 10.38 39.86 13.26
N SER A 54 9.24 40.52 13.46
CA SER A 54 8.99 41.90 13.05
C SER A 54 8.42 42.66 14.25
N ASP A 55 9.27 42.97 15.23
CA ASP A 55 9.15 44.17 16.11
C ASP A 55 10.23 44.16 17.19
N LEU A 56 11.48 44.21 16.74
CA LEU A 56 12.63 44.60 17.56
C LEU A 56 12.73 46.13 17.59
N THR A 57 11.69 46.79 18.12
CA THR A 57 11.74 48.20 18.47
C THR A 57 10.93 48.48 19.74
N GLY A 58 11.57 48.25 20.90
CA GLY A 58 11.34 49.00 22.14
C GLY A 58 10.01 48.79 22.87
N GLN A 59 9.96 47.79 23.76
CA GLN A 59 9.10 47.88 24.94
C GLN A 59 9.85 47.38 26.19
N MET A 60 10.16 48.34 27.06
CA MET A 60 10.68 48.10 28.40
C MET A 60 9.58 47.47 29.27
N HIS A 61 9.86 46.28 29.77
CA HIS A 61 9.46 45.71 31.08
C HIS A 61 8.17 46.28 31.74
N GLU A 62 7.07 45.53 31.64
CA GLU A 62 6.06 45.45 32.71
C GLU A 62 6.15 44.06 33.39
N PRO A 63 6.60 43.99 34.66
CA PRO A 63 6.61 42.76 35.43
C PRO A 63 5.30 42.64 36.22
N GLY A 64 4.40 41.74 35.83
CA GLY A 64 3.20 41.48 36.65
C GLY A 64 2.10 40.60 36.09
N HIS A 65 2.20 40.08 34.87
CA HIS A 65 1.15 39.20 34.33
C HIS A 65 1.46 37.73 34.66
N MET A 66 0.94 37.25 35.79
CA MET A 66 0.88 35.82 36.09
C MET A 66 0.12 35.12 34.96
N PRO A 67 0.72 34.15 34.26
CA PRO A 67 0.08 33.46 33.15
C PRO A 67 -1.18 32.76 33.65
N HIS A 68 -2.33 33.29 33.23
CA HIS A 68 -3.65 32.72 33.48
C HIS A 68 -3.69 31.28 32.91
N PRO A 69 -4.39 30.31 33.54
CA PRO A 69 -4.46 28.90 33.12
C PRO A 69 -5.25 28.67 31.81
N SER A 70 -4.82 29.29 30.71
CA SER A 70 -5.26 29.00 29.33
C SER A 70 -4.85 27.61 28.86
N THR A 71 -4.00 26.91 29.62
CA THR A 71 -3.50 25.57 29.26
C THR A 71 -4.59 24.51 29.20
N VAL A 72 -5.68 24.65 29.96
CA VAL A 72 -6.79 23.67 29.95
C VAL A 72 -7.66 23.85 28.71
N THR A 73 -8.05 25.09 28.40
CA THR A 73 -8.82 25.42 27.18
C THR A 73 -8.02 25.12 25.92
N ASP A 74 -6.71 25.42 25.91
CA ASP A 74 -5.83 25.09 24.79
C ASP A 74 -5.73 23.56 24.57
N TRP A 75 -5.70 22.78 25.65
CA TRP A 75 -5.69 21.32 25.57
C TRP A 75 -7.02 20.78 25.04
N GLU A 76 -8.15 21.32 25.49
CA GLU A 76 -9.49 20.94 25.02
C GLU A 76 -9.65 21.18 23.51
N VAL A 77 -9.26 22.38 23.03
CA VAL A 77 -9.29 22.70 21.59
C VAL A 77 -8.41 21.73 20.80
N ARG A 78 -7.18 21.49 21.27
CA ARG A 78 -6.26 20.56 20.60
C ARG A 78 -6.79 19.13 20.56
N MET A 79 -7.47 18.68 21.61
CA MET A 79 -8.10 17.36 21.65
C MET A 79 -9.28 17.26 20.68
N HIS A 80 -10.08 18.32 20.54
CA HIS A 80 -11.15 18.38 19.55
C HIS A 80 -10.63 18.37 18.12
N GLU A 81 -9.56 19.10 17.82
CA GLU A 81 -8.91 19.08 16.51
C GLU A 81 -8.36 17.70 16.19
N LEU A 82 -7.68 17.06 17.15
CA LEU A 82 -7.15 15.71 16.99
C LEU A 82 -8.25 14.67 16.78
N ALA A 83 -9.37 14.79 17.50
CA ALA A 83 -10.51 13.91 17.31
C ALA A 83 -11.09 14.04 15.88
N ARG A 84 -11.22 15.27 15.39
CA ARG A 84 -11.74 15.56 14.05
C ARG A 84 -10.80 15.05 12.94
N ASP A 85 -9.49 15.17 13.13
CA ASP A 85 -8.50 14.61 12.20
C ASP A 85 -8.55 13.08 12.14
N ILE A 86 -8.61 12.42 13.31
CA ILE A 86 -8.75 10.96 13.40
C ILE A 86 -10.04 10.50 12.73
N GLU A 87 -11.16 11.17 12.97
CA GLU A 87 -12.46 10.85 12.36
C GLU A 87 -12.40 10.98 10.83
N GLY A 88 -11.78 12.05 10.31
CA GLY A 88 -11.56 12.22 8.88
C GLY A 88 -10.74 11.09 8.28
N ARG A 89 -9.66 10.69 8.95
CA ARG A 89 -8.79 9.59 8.49
C ARG A 89 -9.47 8.23 8.54
N ILE A 90 -10.29 7.96 9.56
CA ILE A 90 -11.08 6.72 9.67
C ILE A 90 -12.11 6.66 8.56
N THR A 91 -12.84 7.75 8.34
CA THR A 91 -13.88 7.85 7.30
C THR A 91 -13.29 7.63 5.90
N SER A 92 -12.13 8.24 5.63
CA SER A 92 -11.41 8.04 4.36
C SER A 92 -10.99 6.58 4.15
N LYS A 93 -10.45 5.93 5.19
CA LYS A 93 -10.06 4.51 5.11
C LYS A 93 -11.25 3.58 4.98
N LEU A 94 -12.37 3.88 5.65
CA LEU A 94 -13.60 3.11 5.55
C LEU A 94 -14.16 3.17 4.13
N GLY A 95 -14.20 4.36 3.51
CA GLY A 95 -14.60 4.51 2.12
C GLY A 95 -13.72 3.71 1.14
N LEU A 96 -12.40 3.66 1.39
CA LEU A 96 -11.49 2.84 0.59
C LEU A 96 -11.77 1.34 0.76
N LEU A 97 -12.04 0.87 1.98
CA LEU A 97 -12.40 -0.52 2.25
C LEU A 97 -13.72 -0.91 1.58
N GLU A 98 -14.75 -0.06 1.68
CA GLU A 98 -16.03 -0.28 1.02
C GLU A 98 -15.87 -0.38 -0.51
N ASN A 99 -15.01 0.46 -1.09
CA ASN A 99 -14.72 0.39 -2.52
C ASN A 99 -14.02 -0.91 -2.91
N LEU A 100 -13.03 -1.36 -2.12
CA LEU A 100 -12.35 -2.63 -2.36
C LEU A 100 -13.28 -3.84 -2.23
N VAL A 101 -14.18 -3.84 -1.24
CA VAL A 101 -15.18 -4.90 -1.06
C VAL A 101 -16.10 -4.95 -2.29
N ARG A 102 -16.62 -3.80 -2.74
CA ARG A 102 -17.45 -3.74 -3.96
C ARG A 102 -16.71 -4.25 -5.19
N GLU A 103 -15.44 -3.95 -5.33
CA GLU A 103 -14.64 -4.44 -6.46
C GLU A 103 -14.40 -5.95 -6.40
N ALA A 104 -14.14 -6.48 -5.20
CA ALA A 104 -14.04 -7.92 -4.97
C ALA A 104 -15.36 -8.64 -5.31
N ASP A 105 -16.50 -8.08 -4.91
CA ASP A 105 -17.82 -8.63 -5.22
C ASP A 105 -18.09 -8.65 -6.74
N ARG A 106 -17.71 -7.58 -7.46
CA ARG A 106 -17.80 -7.55 -8.93
C ARG A 106 -16.90 -8.61 -9.57
N ALA A 107 -15.67 -8.76 -9.08
CA ALA A 107 -14.74 -9.77 -9.60
C ALA A 107 -15.27 -11.20 -9.36
N ALA A 108 -15.83 -11.46 -8.18
CA ALA A 108 -16.46 -12.75 -7.85
C ALA A 108 -17.65 -13.03 -8.78
N ALA A 109 -18.56 -12.07 -8.97
CA ALA A 109 -19.70 -12.21 -9.88
C ALA A 109 -19.27 -12.50 -11.32
N ARG A 110 -18.19 -11.85 -11.80
CA ARG A 110 -17.61 -12.13 -13.12
C ARG A 110 -17.07 -13.56 -13.23
N LEU A 111 -16.38 -14.03 -12.20
CA LEU A 111 -15.81 -15.39 -12.18
C LEU A 111 -16.91 -16.45 -12.13
N GLU A 112 -17.95 -16.25 -11.31
CA GLU A 112 -19.12 -17.14 -11.29
C GLU A 112 -19.86 -17.18 -12.63
N ALA A 113 -20.02 -16.03 -13.29
CA ALA A 113 -20.64 -15.97 -14.62
C ALA A 113 -19.82 -16.75 -15.66
N ALA A 114 -18.49 -16.62 -15.64
CA ALA A 114 -17.60 -17.36 -16.52
C ALA A 114 -17.66 -18.88 -16.25
N LEU A 115 -17.69 -19.30 -14.98
CA LEU A 115 -17.85 -20.71 -14.61
C LEU A 115 -19.18 -21.28 -15.10
N ARG A 116 -20.30 -20.58 -14.89
CA ARG A 116 -21.62 -21.02 -15.37
C ARG A 116 -21.66 -21.15 -16.90
N ALA A 117 -21.04 -20.22 -17.64
CA ALA A 117 -20.94 -20.29 -19.09
C ALA A 117 -20.12 -21.52 -19.55
N SER A 118 -18.99 -21.81 -18.87
CA SER A 118 -18.17 -22.98 -19.17
C SER A 118 -18.89 -24.31 -18.90
N GLU A 119 -19.70 -24.37 -17.83
CA GLU A 119 -20.50 -25.54 -17.47
C GLU A 119 -21.57 -25.84 -18.54
N GLN A 120 -22.23 -24.79 -19.06
CA GLN A 120 -23.22 -24.92 -20.14
C GLN A 120 -22.60 -25.45 -21.44
N LEU A 121 -21.40 -24.98 -21.79
CA LEU A 121 -20.64 -25.52 -22.95
C LEU A 121 -20.29 -26.99 -22.75
N ARG A 122 -19.89 -27.38 -21.54
CA ARG A 122 -19.59 -28.78 -21.21
C ARG A 122 -20.83 -29.68 -21.29
N GLN A 123 -21.98 -29.19 -20.81
CA GLN A 123 -23.24 -29.93 -20.87
C GLN A 123 -23.73 -30.12 -22.31
N THR A 124 -23.65 -29.10 -23.15
CA THR A 124 -24.01 -29.20 -24.58
C THR A 124 -23.10 -30.16 -25.34
N GLN A 125 -21.79 -30.17 -25.04
CA GLN A 125 -20.86 -31.15 -25.60
C GLN A 125 -21.16 -32.57 -25.11
N ALA A 126 -21.43 -32.77 -23.82
CA ALA A 126 -21.77 -34.08 -23.27
C ALA A 126 -23.08 -34.64 -23.87
N ALA A 127 -24.09 -33.78 -24.07
CA ALA A 127 -25.34 -34.15 -24.70
C ALA A 127 -25.17 -34.48 -26.20
N GLY A 128 -24.24 -33.80 -26.89
CA GLY A 128 -23.94 -34.04 -28.31
C GLY A 128 -23.16 -35.33 -28.61
N VAL A 129 -22.63 -36.02 -27.60
CA VAL A 129 -21.86 -37.28 -27.78
C VAL A 129 -22.77 -38.52 -27.89
N LEU A 130 -24.07 -38.41 -27.59
CA LEU A 130 -25.05 -39.48 -27.76
C LEU A 130 -26.03 -39.20 -28.91
N SER A 131 -25.51 -39.11 -30.14
CA SER A 131 -26.26 -39.29 -31.41
C SER A 131 -27.31 -38.22 -31.79
N PRO A 132 -27.65 -38.02 -33.09
CA PRO A 132 -27.67 -39.02 -34.16
C PRO A 132 -26.78 -38.69 -35.37
N GLU A 133 -26.38 -39.79 -36.03
CA GLU A 133 -26.13 -39.94 -37.47
C GLU A 133 -26.52 -38.71 -38.33
N PRO A 134 -25.60 -38.17 -39.14
CA PRO A 134 -25.89 -37.02 -39.99
C PRO A 134 -27.01 -37.37 -40.98
N PRO A 135 -28.15 -36.66 -40.98
CA PRO A 135 -29.09 -36.78 -42.09
C PRO A 135 -28.38 -36.28 -43.34
N HIS A 136 -28.20 -37.18 -44.30
CA HIS A 136 -27.78 -36.89 -45.66
C HIS A 136 -28.44 -35.60 -46.18
N VAL A 137 -27.63 -34.60 -46.47
CA VAL A 137 -28.04 -33.37 -47.16
C VAL A 137 -28.34 -33.73 -48.62
N PRO A 138 -29.55 -33.51 -49.14
CA PRO A 138 -29.75 -33.41 -50.57
C PRO A 138 -29.17 -32.06 -51.02
N GLN A 139 -28.20 -32.10 -51.93
CA GLN A 139 -27.80 -30.94 -52.73
C GLN A 139 -29.05 -30.38 -53.44
N GLY A 140 -29.50 -29.20 -53.03
CA GLY A 140 -30.63 -28.52 -53.63
C GLY A 140 -30.39 -27.02 -53.66
N SER A 141 -29.99 -26.54 -54.84
CA SER A 141 -29.88 -25.14 -55.23
C SER A 141 -31.09 -24.29 -54.80
N ALA A 142 -30.84 -23.11 -54.24
CA ALA A 142 -31.70 -21.94 -54.45
C ALA A 142 -30.95 -20.65 -54.11
N SER A 143 -30.62 -19.90 -55.15
CA SER A 143 -30.38 -18.46 -55.11
C SER A 143 -31.54 -17.73 -54.44
N GLY A 144 -31.25 -16.75 -53.59
CA GLY A 144 -32.24 -15.88 -52.97
C GLY A 144 -31.61 -14.75 -52.15
N GLU A 145 -31.35 -13.64 -52.82
CA GLU A 145 -31.00 -12.30 -52.31
C GLU A 145 -32.24 -11.61 -51.64
N PRO A 146 -32.25 -10.32 -51.25
CA PRO A 146 -31.78 -9.63 -50.03
C PRO A 146 -32.88 -8.97 -49.14
N GLY A 147 -32.50 -8.56 -47.90
CA GLY A 147 -33.12 -7.48 -47.07
C GLY A 147 -34.24 -7.87 -46.08
N PRO A 148 -34.56 -7.13 -44.98
CA PRO A 148 -34.27 -5.70 -44.71
C PRO A 148 -33.62 -5.37 -43.33
N VAL A 149 -33.05 -4.17 -43.27
CA VAL A 149 -32.52 -3.43 -42.10
C VAL A 149 -33.57 -3.11 -41.02
N PRO A 150 -33.23 -3.16 -39.71
CA PRO A 150 -33.90 -2.41 -38.65
C PRO A 150 -33.12 -1.14 -38.23
N PRO A 151 -33.81 -0.19 -37.55
CA PRO A 151 -33.42 1.22 -37.52
C PRO A 151 -32.40 1.59 -36.44
N GLU A 152 -31.50 2.50 -36.84
CA GLU A 152 -31.14 3.74 -36.17
C GLU A 152 -31.63 3.90 -34.71
N VAL A 153 -30.71 3.67 -33.75
CA VAL A 153 -30.80 4.25 -32.41
C VAL A 153 -29.65 5.23 -32.24
N THR A 154 -30.05 6.49 -32.30
CA THR A 154 -29.29 7.70 -32.03
C THR A 154 -28.79 7.72 -30.57
N ALA A 155 -27.69 8.46 -30.37
CA ALA A 155 -27.11 8.92 -29.10
C ALA A 155 -26.10 7.99 -28.38
N ARG A 156 -24.87 7.97 -28.90
CA ARG A 156 -23.66 7.81 -28.10
C ARG A 156 -22.84 9.11 -28.21
N PRO A 157 -22.68 9.91 -27.14
CA PRO A 157 -21.79 11.06 -27.18
C PRO A 157 -20.34 10.58 -27.32
N ALA A 158 -19.64 11.27 -28.21
CA ALA A 158 -18.20 11.22 -28.41
C ALA A 158 -17.46 11.82 -27.20
N SER A 159 -16.13 11.64 -27.23
CA SER A 159 -15.10 12.14 -26.31
C SER A 159 -14.89 11.27 -25.05
N GLU A 160 -13.69 10.85 -24.68
CA GLU A 160 -12.35 11.21 -25.14
C GLU A 160 -11.33 10.23 -24.54
N SER A 161 -10.18 10.13 -25.21
CA SER A 161 -8.87 9.83 -24.63
C SER A 161 -8.38 8.37 -24.71
N ASP A 162 -7.64 8.17 -25.80
CA ASP A 162 -6.46 7.33 -25.91
C ASP A 162 -5.67 7.17 -24.61
N ASN A 163 -5.44 5.92 -24.22
CA ASN A 163 -4.09 5.46 -23.86
C ASN A 163 -4.07 3.92 -23.85
N ALA A 164 -3.69 3.36 -25.00
CA ALA A 164 -3.01 2.08 -25.03
C ALA A 164 -1.61 2.22 -24.40
N PRO A 165 -1.07 1.14 -23.83
CA PRO A 165 0.06 0.59 -24.55
C PRO A 165 -0.06 -0.93 -24.75
N ALA A 166 0.33 -1.29 -25.96
CA ALA A 166 0.57 -2.63 -26.45
C ALA A 166 1.83 -3.23 -25.81
N ASP A 167 1.75 -4.55 -25.65
CA ASP A 167 2.81 -5.55 -25.84
C ASP A 167 4.19 -5.33 -25.20
N ALA A 168 4.42 -6.11 -24.14
CA ALA A 168 5.68 -6.82 -23.97
C ALA A 168 5.45 -8.11 -23.17
N GLU A 169 5.26 -9.20 -23.91
CA GLU A 169 5.55 -10.54 -23.42
C GLU A 169 6.99 -10.60 -22.90
N GLN A 170 7.18 -10.90 -21.62
CA GLN A 170 8.44 -11.44 -21.14
C GLN A 170 8.16 -12.48 -20.05
N SER A 171 7.76 -13.66 -20.51
CA SER A 171 7.90 -14.90 -19.75
C SER A 171 9.38 -15.28 -19.79
N GLY A 172 10.05 -15.12 -18.65
CA GLY A 172 11.47 -15.37 -18.46
C GLY A 172 11.71 -15.80 -17.03
N GLU A 173 11.55 -17.10 -16.83
CA GLU A 173 11.97 -17.90 -15.68
C GLU A 173 13.43 -17.59 -15.31
N HIS A 174 13.64 -16.79 -14.27
CA HIS A 174 14.91 -16.69 -13.54
C HIS A 174 14.63 -16.58 -12.05
N ASP A 175 14.41 -17.75 -11.47
CA ASP A 175 14.64 -18.06 -10.06
C ASP A 175 16.14 -17.84 -9.77
N ALA A 176 16.54 -16.58 -9.57
CA ALA A 176 17.88 -16.21 -9.12
C ALA A 176 17.86 -14.84 -8.41
N LYS A 177 17.76 -14.90 -7.09
CA LYS A 177 18.41 -13.97 -6.16
C LYS A 177 17.84 -12.53 -6.10
N VAL A 178 16.80 -12.43 -5.28
CA VAL A 178 16.22 -11.23 -4.65
C VAL A 178 17.26 -10.49 -3.78
N VAL A 179 18.28 -9.87 -4.39
CA VAL A 179 19.26 -8.97 -3.74
C VAL A 179 19.53 -7.74 -4.62
N ALA A 180 18.52 -7.22 -5.32
CA ALA A 180 18.64 -6.05 -6.22
C ALA A 180 17.81 -4.84 -5.77
N GLY A 181 17.21 -4.87 -4.57
CA GLY A 181 16.44 -3.74 -4.02
C GLY A 181 17.28 -2.61 -3.42
N SER A 182 18.56 -2.85 -3.10
CA SER A 182 19.40 -1.88 -2.37
C SER A 182 20.02 -0.78 -3.25
N SER A 183 20.11 -0.97 -4.56
CA SER A 183 20.87 -0.03 -5.42
C SER A 183 20.11 1.26 -5.76
N ARG A 184 18.78 1.28 -5.61
CA ARG A 184 17.98 2.49 -5.92
C ARG A 184 17.93 3.47 -4.75
N GLU A 185 17.99 2.98 -3.51
CA GLU A 185 18.11 3.80 -2.29
C GLU A 185 19.54 4.30 -2.02
N ALA A 186 20.56 3.67 -2.62
CA ALA A 186 21.94 4.10 -2.46
C ALA A 186 22.23 5.46 -3.13
N ARG A 187 21.58 5.75 -4.27
CA ARG A 187 21.83 6.99 -5.04
C ARG A 187 21.40 8.26 -4.30
N PRO A 188 20.19 8.33 -3.69
CA PRO A 188 19.78 9.51 -2.92
C PRO A 188 20.68 9.79 -1.71
N ALA A 189 21.18 8.75 -1.04
CA ALA A 189 22.03 8.92 0.14
C ALA A 189 23.39 9.55 -0.19
N GLU A 190 23.97 9.21 -1.34
CA GLU A 190 25.26 9.76 -1.79
C GLU A 190 25.16 11.25 -2.14
N GLU A 191 24.07 11.65 -2.80
CA GLU A 191 23.78 13.06 -3.09
C GLU A 191 23.57 13.87 -1.81
N ILE A 192 22.80 13.35 -0.86
CA ILE A 192 22.60 13.96 0.46
C ILE A 192 23.95 14.17 1.18
N TYR A 193 24.84 13.17 1.17
CA TYR A 193 26.15 13.29 1.82
C TYR A 193 27.05 14.32 1.15
N THR A 194 27.02 14.38 -0.18
CA THR A 194 27.78 15.36 -0.94
C THR A 194 27.33 16.78 -0.59
N LEU A 195 26.02 17.03 -0.54
CA LEU A 195 25.47 18.33 -0.14
C LEU A 195 25.79 18.67 1.33
N ALA A 196 25.70 17.70 2.24
CA ALA A 196 26.09 17.93 3.63
C ALA A 196 27.58 18.27 3.78
N ASP A 197 28.45 17.65 2.97
CA ASP A 197 29.90 17.93 2.96
C ASP A 197 30.22 19.32 2.39
N TYR A 198 29.33 19.89 1.56
CA TYR A 198 29.37 21.29 1.14
C TYR A 198 28.83 22.28 2.20
N GLY A 199 28.29 21.78 3.32
CA GLY A 199 27.79 22.61 4.42
C GLY A 199 26.35 23.09 4.30
N TYR A 200 25.55 22.50 3.40
CA TYR A 200 24.12 22.80 3.31
C TYR A 200 23.36 22.27 4.53
N ASP A 201 22.32 23.00 4.95
CA ASP A 201 21.46 22.59 6.05
C ASP A 201 20.49 21.45 5.63
N PRO A 202 20.11 20.52 6.53
CA PRO A 202 19.16 19.44 6.20
C PRO A 202 17.87 19.90 5.52
N ASP A 203 17.35 21.09 5.84
CA ASP A 203 16.14 21.64 5.21
C ASP A 203 16.38 22.00 3.73
N GLU A 204 17.54 22.62 3.43
CA GLU A 204 17.92 22.97 2.06
C GLU A 204 18.18 21.73 1.21
N ILE A 205 18.81 20.70 1.80
CA ILE A 205 19.06 19.41 1.14
C ILE A 205 17.73 18.73 0.81
N ALA A 206 16.76 18.75 1.73
CA ALA A 206 15.42 18.20 1.53
C ALA A 206 14.70 18.88 0.35
N HIS A 207 14.72 20.21 0.31
CA HIS A 207 14.15 20.97 -0.81
C HIS A 207 14.81 20.65 -2.15
N ARG A 208 16.13 20.48 -2.18
CA ARG A 208 16.88 20.23 -3.43
C ARG A 208 16.73 18.81 -3.95
N THR A 209 16.65 17.84 -3.04
CA THR A 209 16.54 16.41 -3.39
C THR A 209 15.08 15.94 -3.53
N GLY A 210 14.11 16.73 -3.08
CA GLY A 210 12.69 16.38 -3.07
C GLY A 210 12.32 15.32 -2.02
N LEU A 211 13.20 15.09 -1.04
CA LEU A 211 12.98 14.15 0.05
C LEU A 211 12.47 14.88 1.30
N PRO A 212 11.70 14.21 2.17
CA PRO A 212 11.27 14.83 3.43
C PRO A 212 12.47 15.07 4.36
N VAL A 213 12.50 16.21 5.05
CA VAL A 213 13.59 16.59 5.97
C VAL A 213 13.95 15.48 6.97
N GLY A 214 12.94 14.79 7.52
CA GLY A 214 13.17 13.71 8.49
C GLY A 214 13.92 12.51 7.91
N GLU A 215 13.82 12.27 6.61
CA GLU A 215 14.57 11.21 5.92
C GLU A 215 16.02 11.63 5.66
N VAL A 216 16.22 12.89 5.24
CA VAL A 216 17.56 13.48 5.13
C VAL A 216 18.29 13.43 6.48
N GLN A 217 17.65 13.89 7.56
CA GLN A 217 18.22 13.82 8.91
C GLN A 217 18.53 12.38 9.35
N LEU A 218 17.64 11.43 9.04
CA LEU A 218 17.88 10.02 9.34
C LEU A 218 19.13 9.51 8.60
N ILE A 219 19.25 9.78 7.31
CA ILE A 219 20.39 9.36 6.47
C ILE A 219 21.70 9.95 7.01
N LEU A 220 21.70 11.22 7.42
CA LEU A 220 22.85 11.89 8.05
C LEU A 220 23.20 11.27 9.42
N SER A 221 22.19 10.98 10.25
CA SER A 221 22.40 10.33 11.56
C SER A 221 23.04 8.95 11.41
N LEU A 222 22.61 8.16 10.42
CA LEU A 222 23.17 6.83 10.13
C LEU A 222 24.65 6.90 9.68
N ARG A 223 25.07 7.98 9.02
CA ARG A 223 26.48 8.21 8.68
C ARG A 223 27.31 8.48 9.94
N LYS A 224 26.80 9.33 10.83
CA LYS A 224 27.47 9.66 12.11
C LYS A 224 27.67 8.41 12.96
N THR A 225 26.62 7.58 13.09
CA THR A 225 26.67 6.32 13.85
C THR A 225 27.67 5.31 13.25
N ARG A 226 27.77 5.21 11.92
CA ARG A 226 28.77 4.35 11.27
C ARG A 226 30.20 4.85 11.49
N LYS A 227 30.41 6.18 11.48
CA LYS A 227 31.72 6.77 11.72
C LYS A 227 32.20 6.52 13.15
N SER A 228 31.32 6.63 14.15
CA SER A 228 31.67 6.30 15.54
C SER A 228 31.98 4.82 15.73
N ALA A 229 31.19 3.92 15.12
CA ALA A 229 31.42 2.48 15.21
C ALA A 229 32.73 2.01 14.55
N GLY A 230 33.22 2.74 13.54
CA GLY A 230 34.51 2.45 12.89
C GLY A 230 35.73 2.90 13.70
N GLN A 231 35.59 3.96 14.51
CA GLN A 231 36.70 4.47 15.33
C GLN A 231 37.03 3.55 16.52
N GLU A 232 36.02 2.92 17.11
CA GLU A 232 36.18 1.98 18.22
C GLU A 232 36.97 0.73 17.80
N LYS A 233 36.74 0.23 16.57
CA LYS A 233 37.47 -0.92 16.01
C LYS A 233 38.92 -0.64 15.62
N SER A 234 39.36 0.63 15.58
CA SER A 234 40.75 0.98 15.23
C SER A 234 41.64 1.17 16.45
N GLN A 235 41.11 0.99 17.67
CA GLN A 235 41.84 1.13 18.93
C GLN A 235 42.14 -0.20 19.63
N GLU A 236 41.61 -1.31 19.12
CA GLU A 236 41.98 -2.69 19.51
C GLU A 236 43.05 -3.25 18.56
#